data_AF-A0A956ZRL5-F1
#
_entry.id   AF-A0A956ZRL5-F1
#
_cell.length_a   1.000
_cell.length_b   1.000
_cell.length_c   1.000
_cell.angle_alpha   90.00
_cell.angle_beta   90.00
_cell.angle_gamma   90.00
#
_symmetry.space_group_name_H-M   'P 1'
#
loop_
_entity.id
_entity.type
_entity.pdbx_description
1 polymer ?
#
loop_
_entity_poly.entity_id
_entity_poly.type
_entity_poly.pdbx_seq_one_letter_code
_entity_poly.pdbx_strand_id
1 'polypeptide(L)'
;LGADAIVVTTKQSHGALAGENISPNRSCALLRAAAKEATEKWHAATVVTPPAPVSIEIEFDRPVYADLALLVDGAERISGRVVRFERPTFREAFRLLRLLTVLCSTPV
;
A
#
# COMPACT_ATOMS: atom_id res chain seq x y z
N LEU A 1 -5.13 7.91 -1.50
CA LEU A 1 -5.70 8.48 -0.26
C LEU A 1 -7.14 8.86 -0.55
N GLY A 2 -8.03 8.87 0.45
CA GLY A 2 -9.37 9.43 0.25
C GLY A 2 -9.29 10.91 -0.17
N ALA A 3 -10.29 11.40 -0.90
CA ALA A 3 -10.31 12.80 -1.35
C ALA A 3 -10.23 13.80 -0.18
N ASP A 4 -10.77 13.41 0.98
CA ASP A 4 -10.84 14.22 2.19
C ASP A 4 -9.60 14.06 3.11
N ALA A 5 -8.56 13.35 2.65
CA ALA A 5 -7.38 13.11 3.45
C ALA A 5 -6.55 14.39 3.63
N ILE A 6 -6.28 14.75 4.88
CA ILE A 6 -5.35 15.82 5.22
C ILE A 6 -3.92 15.28 5.10
N VAL A 7 -3.10 15.94 4.30
CA VAL A 7 -1.73 15.51 3.98
C VAL A 7 -0.73 16.56 4.44
N VAL A 8 0.33 16.10 5.11
CA VAL A 8 1.49 16.93 5.48
C VAL A 8 2.72 16.37 4.77
N THR A 9 3.29 17.16 3.86
CA THR A 9 4.56 16.83 3.22
C THR A 9 5.73 17.21 4.14
N THR A 10 6.37 16.22 4.75
CA THR A 10 7.55 16.42 5.62
C THR A 10 8.87 16.29 4.87
N LYS A 11 8.85 15.62 3.71
CA LYS A 11 10.01 15.40 2.83
C LYS A 11 9.56 15.54 1.38
N GLN A 12 10.41 16.15 0.56
CA GLN A 12 10.32 16.11 -0.89
C GLN A 12 11.43 15.20 -1.42
N SER A 13 11.08 14.27 -2.31
CA SER A 13 12.04 13.34 -2.91
C SER A 13 12.63 13.93 -4.19
N HIS A 14 13.94 13.83 -4.35
CA HIS A 14 14.67 14.17 -5.60
C HIS A 14 15.24 12.92 -6.29
N GLY A 15 15.07 11.74 -5.69
CA GLY A 15 15.51 10.46 -6.22
C GLY A 15 15.33 9.35 -5.19
N ALA A 16 15.59 8.10 -5.55
CA ALA A 16 15.40 6.97 -4.64
C ALA A 16 16.17 7.11 -3.31
N LEU A 17 17.32 7.78 -3.34
CA LEU A 17 18.22 7.97 -2.20
C LEU A 17 18.47 9.45 -1.86
N ALA A 18 17.71 10.39 -2.45
CA ALA A 18 17.92 11.82 -2.27
C ALA A 18 16.60 12.54 -2.00
N GLY A 19 16.62 13.46 -1.05
CA GLY A 19 15.44 14.26 -0.74
C GLY A 19 15.74 15.39 0.24
N GLU A 20 14.90 16.40 0.20
CA GLU A 20 14.92 17.54 1.11
C GLU A 20 13.91 17.31 2.24
N ASN A 21 14.33 17.56 3.47
CA ASN A 21 13.46 17.47 4.65
C ASN A 21 13.26 18.85 5.24
N ILE A 22 12.05 19.13 5.70
CA ILE A 22 11.87 20.24 6.64
C ILE A 22 12.44 19.86 8.00
N SER A 23 12.81 20.85 8.82
CA SER A 23 13.39 20.58 10.15
C SER A 23 12.45 19.72 11.02
N PRO A 24 12.97 18.84 11.90
CA PRO A 24 12.16 17.98 12.75
C PRO A 24 11.12 18.74 13.57
N ASN A 25 11.50 19.87 14.17
CA ASN A 25 10.59 20.71 14.95
C ASN A 25 9.43 21.24 14.10
N ARG A 26 9.70 21.65 12.86
CA ARG A 26 8.67 22.11 11.93
C ARG A 26 7.77 20.97 11.48
N SER A 27 8.32 19.79 11.16
CA SER A 27 7.54 18.59 10.85
C SER A 27 6.58 18.23 11.97
N CYS A 28 7.07 18.17 13.21
CA CYS A 28 6.24 17.86 14.38
C CYS A 28 5.11 18.89 14.59
N ALA A 29 5.38 20.18 14.38
CA ALA A 29 4.37 21.22 14.49
C ALA A 29 3.26 21.05 13.44
N LEU A 30 3.63 20.82 12.17
CA LEU A 30 2.67 20.61 11.08
C LEU A 30 1.85 19.33 11.27
N LEU A 31 2.48 18.23 11.67
CA LEU A 31 1.80 16.96 11.94
C LEU A 31 0.79 17.09 13.08
N ARG A 32 1.12 17.80 14.17
CA ARG A 32 0.18 18.04 15.28
C ARG A 32 -1.02 18.88 14.84
N ALA A 33 -0.79 19.93 14.06
CA ALA A 33 -1.85 20.78 13.53
C ALA A 33 -2.79 19.98 12.61
N ALA A 34 -2.23 19.22 11.68
CA ALA A 34 -3.00 18.37 10.77
C ALA A 34 -3.74 17.24 11.49
N ALA A 35 -3.15 16.64 12.52
CA ALA A 35 -3.82 15.62 13.33
C ALA A 35 -5.05 16.20 14.05
N LYS A 36 -4.92 17.40 14.64
CA LYS A 36 -6.06 18.12 15.24
C LYS A 36 -7.16 18.35 14.20
N GLU A 37 -6.81 18.91 13.05
CA GLU A 37 -7.75 19.15 11.96
C GLU A 37 -8.46 17.85 11.49
N ALA A 38 -7.71 16.76 11.35
CA ALA A 38 -8.26 15.46 10.97
C ALA A 38 -9.25 14.93 12.00
N THR A 39 -8.95 15.08 13.30
CA THR A 39 -9.88 14.69 14.36
C THR A 39 -11.11 15.58 14.44
N GLU A 40 -11.06 16.83 13.99
CA GLU A 40 -12.23 17.69 13.94
C GLU A 40 -13.12 17.36 12.72
N LYS A 41 -12.49 17.01 11.59
CA LYS A 41 -13.17 16.74 10.32
C LYS A 41 -13.53 15.27 10.08
N TRP A 42 -13.29 14.35 11.03
CA TRP A 42 -13.42 12.90 10.80
C TRP A 42 -14.81 12.49 10.28
N HIS A 43 -15.87 13.15 10.75
CA HIS A 43 -17.26 12.87 10.36
C HIS A 43 -17.53 13.11 8.87
N ALA A 44 -16.77 14.02 8.25
CA ALA A 44 -16.88 14.35 6.84
C ALA A 44 -15.99 13.47 5.95
N ALA A 45 -15.15 12.61 6.55
CA ALA A 45 -14.22 11.78 5.80
C ALA A 45 -14.95 10.58 5.18
N THR A 46 -14.77 10.42 3.87
CA THR A 46 -15.31 9.26 3.15
C THR A 46 -14.50 8.00 3.46
N VAL A 47 -15.19 6.94 3.91
CA VAL A 47 -14.57 5.62 4.09
C VAL A 47 -14.29 4.99 2.72
N VAL A 48 -13.02 4.65 2.47
CA VAL A 48 -12.63 3.94 1.26
C VAL A 48 -12.94 2.46 1.42
N THR A 49 -14.00 2.00 0.74
CA THR A 49 -14.43 0.60 0.75
C THR A 49 -14.26 0.00 -0.65
N PRO A 50 -13.28 -0.89 -0.87
CA PRO A 50 -13.15 -1.60 -2.13
C PRO A 50 -14.37 -2.50 -2.40
N PRO A 51 -14.82 -2.63 -3.66
CA PRO A 51 -15.89 -3.56 -4.00
C PRO A 51 -15.44 -5.01 -3.78
N ALA A 52 -16.40 -5.88 -3.42
CA ALA A 52 -16.19 -7.31 -3.29
C ALA A 52 -16.80 -8.07 -4.50
N PRO A 53 -16.18 -9.15 -4.99
CA PRO A 53 -14.88 -9.67 -4.57
C PRO A 53 -13.72 -8.71 -4.92
N VAL A 54 -12.66 -8.74 -4.12
CA VAL A 54 -11.48 -7.90 -4.32
C VAL A 54 -10.55 -8.59 -5.30
N SER A 55 -10.39 -8.01 -6.47
CA SER A 55 -9.37 -8.41 -7.45
C SER A 55 -8.07 -7.65 -7.17
N ILE A 56 -6.95 -8.37 -7.11
CA ILE A 56 -5.63 -7.83 -6.85
C ILE A 56 -4.70 -8.28 -7.96
N GLU A 57 -4.00 -7.34 -8.58
CA GLU A 57 -2.90 -7.61 -9.48
C GLU A 57 -1.60 -7.15 -8.83
N ILE A 58 -0.62 -8.05 -8.79
CA ILE A 58 0.67 -7.80 -8.16
C ILE A 58 1.76 -7.95 -9.21
N GLU A 59 2.45 -6.84 -9.47
CA GLU A 59 3.65 -6.81 -10.29
C GLU A 59 4.89 -7.00 -9.41
N PHE A 60 5.64 -8.06 -9.67
CA PHE A 60 6.88 -8.38 -8.97
C PHE A 60 8.09 -7.77 -9.68
N ASP A 61 9.15 -7.50 -8.93
CA ASP A 61 10.43 -7.01 -9.46
C ASP A 61 11.21 -8.09 -10.22
N ARG A 62 11.10 -9.36 -9.79
CA ARG A 62 11.73 -10.53 -10.42
C ARG A 62 10.69 -11.60 -10.81
N PRO A 63 10.82 -12.24 -11.99
CA PRO A 63 9.90 -13.30 -12.41
C PRO A 63 9.80 -14.47 -11.44
N VAL A 64 10.90 -14.83 -10.76
CA VAL A 64 10.93 -15.92 -9.76
C VAL A 64 9.93 -15.72 -8.62
N TYR A 65 9.63 -14.47 -8.24
CA TYR A 65 8.64 -14.19 -7.21
C TYR A 65 7.21 -14.36 -7.71
N ALA A 66 6.96 -14.11 -8.99
CA ALA A 66 5.69 -14.45 -9.58
C ALA A 66 5.51 -15.97 -9.62
N ASP A 67 6.57 -16.75 -9.85
CA ASP A 67 6.52 -18.21 -9.81
C ASP A 67 6.24 -18.73 -8.39
N LEU A 68 6.86 -18.15 -7.36
CA LEU A 68 6.54 -18.46 -5.96
C LEU A 68 5.09 -18.09 -5.62
N ALA A 69 4.60 -16.95 -6.10
CA ALA A 69 3.22 -16.52 -5.87
C ALA A 69 2.18 -17.49 -6.46
N LEU A 70 2.53 -18.25 -7.51
CA LEU A 70 1.66 -19.29 -8.07
C LEU A 70 1.47 -20.51 -7.15
N LEU A 71 2.25 -20.64 -6.07
CA LEU A 71 2.04 -21.68 -5.05
C LEU A 71 0.80 -21.42 -4.20
N VAL A 72 0.21 -20.23 -4.27
CA VAL A 72 -0.97 -19.85 -3.51
C VAL A 72 -2.23 -20.15 -4.32
N ASP A 73 -3.22 -20.79 -3.69
CA ASP A 73 -4.47 -21.16 -4.35
C ASP A 73 -5.19 -19.97 -5.00
N GLY A 74 -5.70 -20.20 -6.21
CA GLY A 74 -6.40 -19.18 -6.99
C GLY A 74 -5.49 -18.07 -7.55
N ALA A 75 -4.19 -18.31 -7.62
CA ALA A 75 -3.27 -17.46 -8.37
C ALA A 75 -3.43 -17.66 -9.89
N GLU A 76 -3.49 -16.56 -10.64
CA GLU A 76 -3.51 -16.57 -12.11
C GLU A 76 -2.30 -15.79 -12.65
N ARG A 77 -1.47 -16.45 -13.47
CA ARG A 77 -0.35 -15.80 -14.15
C ARG A 77 -0.86 -15.00 -15.34
N ILE A 78 -0.80 -13.67 -15.28
CA ILE A 78 -1.33 -12.80 -16.35
C ILE A 78 -0.23 -12.11 -17.18
N SER A 79 1.00 -12.05 -16.66
CA SER A 79 2.17 -11.61 -17.45
C SER A 79 3.49 -12.13 -16.88
N GLY A 80 4.59 -11.88 -17.59
CA GLY A 80 5.97 -12.27 -17.22
C GLY A 80 6.48 -11.79 -15.86
N ARG A 81 5.74 -10.93 -15.14
CA ARG A 81 5.96 -10.64 -13.71
C ARG A 81 4.69 -10.24 -12.93
N VAL A 82 3.50 -10.48 -13.49
CA VAL A 82 2.23 -10.11 -12.85
C VAL A 82 1.39 -11.34 -12.55
N VAL A 83 0.87 -11.41 -11.33
CA VAL A 83 -0.06 -12.45 -10.86
C VAL A 83 -1.34 -11.78 -10.35
N ARG A 84 -2.49 -12.31 -10.77
CA ARG A 84 -3.81 -11.90 -10.30
C ARG A 84 -4.34 -12.86 -9.25
N PHE A 85 -5.06 -12.32 -8.28
CA PHE A 85 -5.82 -13.06 -7.29
C PHE A 85 -7.20 -12.44 -7.10
N GLU A 86 -8.19 -13.28 -6.79
CA GLU A 86 -9.49 -12.83 -6.29
C GLU A 86 -9.70 -13.30 -4.86
N ARG A 87 -10.20 -12.40 -4.01
CA ARG A 87 -10.55 -12.72 -2.62
C ARG A 87 -11.92 -12.15 -2.24
N PRO A 88 -12.77 -12.92 -1.53
CA PRO A 88 -14.09 -12.49 -1.07
C PRO A 88 -14.10 -11.15 -0.32
N THR A 89 -13.06 -10.84 0.44
CA THR A 89 -13.00 -9.63 1.26
C THR A 89 -11.65 -8.93 1.18
N PHE A 90 -11.63 -7.61 1.44
CA PHE A 90 -10.40 -6.85 1.56
C PHE A 90 -9.47 -7.39 2.67
N ARG A 91 -10.04 -7.97 3.74
CA ARG A 91 -9.26 -8.61 4.80
C ARG A 91 -8.47 -9.82 4.28
N GLU A 92 -9.10 -10.66 3.47
CA GLU A 92 -8.45 -11.82 2.85
C GLU A 92 -7.43 -11.40 1.79
N ALA A 93 -7.77 -10.39 0.99
CA ALA A 93 -6.83 -9.74 0.07
C ALA A 93 -5.57 -9.23 0.78
N PHE A 94 -5.73 -8.56 1.92
CA PHE A 94 -4.60 -8.06 2.71
C PHE A 94 -3.78 -9.18 3.34
N ARG A 95 -4.42 -10.26 3.83
CA ARG A 95 -3.72 -11.46 4.34
C ARG A 95 -2.87 -12.11 3.24
N LEU A 96 -3.41 -12.20 2.03
CA LEU A 96 -2.67 -12.68 0.86
C LEU A 96 -1.45 -11.80 0.57
N LEU A 97 -1.62 -10.47 0.52
CA LEU A 97 -0.49 -9.55 0.34
C LEU A 97 0.59 -9.77 1.40
N ARG A 98 0.19 -9.93 2.67
CA ARG A 98 1.13 -10.22 3.75
C ARG A 98 1.85 -11.56 3.57
N LEU A 99 1.14 -12.61 3.18
CA LEU A 99 1.75 -13.91 2.87
C LEU A 99 2.80 -13.77 1.77
N LEU A 100 2.46 -13.09 0.67
CA LEU A 100 3.36 -12.90 -0.47
C LEU A 100 4.61 -12.10 -0.09
N THR A 101 4.50 -11.09 0.79
CA THR A 101 5.71 -10.38 1.28
C THR A 101 6.68 -11.30 2.01
N VAL A 102 6.17 -12.29 2.75
CA VAL A 102 7.01 -13.27 3.45
C VAL A 102 7.58 -14.28 2.46
N LEU A 103 6.74 -14.84 1.59
CA LEU A 103 7.13 -15.83 0.60
C LEU A 103 8.22 -15.30 -0.35
N CYS A 104 8.09 -14.04 -0.78
CA CYS A 104 9.02 -13.37 -1.69
C CYS A 104 10.19 -12.68 -0.95
N SER A 105 10.25 -12.74 0.39
CA SER A 105 11.43 -12.33 1.15
C SER A 105 12.48 -13.45 1.26
N THR A 106 12.12 -14.67 0.84
CA THR A 106 13.05 -15.79 0.76
C THR A 106 14.22 -15.42 -0.17
N PRO A 107 15.48 -15.53 0.29
CA PRO A 107 16.62 -15.36 -0.60
C PRO A 107 16.58 -16.48 -1.65
N VAL A 108 16.27 -16.07 -2.89
CA VAL A 108 16.35 -16.86 -4.13
C VAL A 108 17.44 -16.30 -5.03
#